data_AF-A0A097QS23-F1
#
_entry.id   AF-A0A097QS23-F1
#
_cell.length_a   1.000
_cell.length_b   1.000
_cell.length_c   1.000
_cell.angle_alpha   90.00
_cell.angle_beta   90.00
_cell.angle_gamma   90.00
#
_symmetry.space_group_name_H-M   'P 1'
#
loop_
_entity.id
_entity.type
_entity.pdbx_description
1 polymer ?
#
loop_
_entity_poly.entity_id
_entity_poly.type
_entity_poly.pdbx_seq_one_letter_code
_entity_poly.pdbx_strand_id
1 'polypeptide(L)'
;MKWWVLILLTVLALGCISPTYSKGDMVPYWHSIKSFSAEETIKIGNQTFESYVNFTKPDEISRADYINGSLIQKVVIKNGIEKIVTSNGTFTLNATIYDVNALDPFAAILNNLDSFNVTMGGNTLILKPKKPGMPAYEVELNGKLPKKITIKQDGLVVVVEYRKITTKA
;
A
#
# COMPACT_ATOMS: atom_id res chain seq x y z
N MET A 1 -66.72 -7.59 17.95
CA MET A 1 -65.72 -8.69 18.07
C MET A 1 -64.66 -8.44 17.00
N LYS A 2 -63.54 -7.81 17.38
CA LYS A 2 -62.22 -8.46 17.62
C LYS A 2 -61.75 -9.26 16.39
N TRP A 3 -60.89 -8.63 15.58
CA TRP A 3 -59.46 -8.97 15.41
C TRP A 3 -59.27 -9.96 14.23
N TRP A 4 -58.38 -9.81 13.25
CA TRP A 4 -57.01 -9.30 13.29
C TRP A 4 -56.56 -8.71 11.96
N VAL A 5 -55.82 -7.62 12.08
CA VAL A 5 -54.90 -7.04 11.10
C VAL A 5 -53.69 -7.98 10.97
N LEU A 6 -53.40 -8.49 9.77
CA LEU A 6 -52.14 -9.16 9.48
C LEU A 6 -51.21 -8.16 8.77
N ILE A 7 -50.50 -7.34 9.55
CA ILE A 7 -49.37 -6.55 9.06
C ILE A 7 -48.23 -7.53 8.81
N LEU A 8 -47.95 -7.80 7.53
CA LEU A 8 -46.76 -8.51 7.11
C LEU A 8 -45.56 -7.55 7.25
N LEU A 9 -45.01 -7.46 8.45
CA LEU A 9 -43.79 -6.73 8.78
C LEU A 9 -42.60 -7.60 8.36
N THR A 10 -42.30 -7.66 7.06
CA THR A 10 -41.00 -8.15 6.60
C THR A 10 -39.97 -7.08 6.92
N VAL A 11 -39.44 -7.16 8.13
CA VAL A 11 -38.19 -6.51 8.52
C VAL A 11 -37.10 -7.05 7.60
N LEU A 12 -36.89 -6.38 6.46
CA LEU A 12 -35.64 -6.45 5.73
C LEU A 12 -34.58 -5.84 6.65
N ALA A 13 -34.02 -6.69 7.51
CA ALA A 13 -32.73 -6.44 8.08
C ALA A 13 -31.77 -6.26 6.89
N LEU A 14 -31.56 -5.01 6.50
CA LEU A 14 -30.40 -4.55 5.75
C LEU A 14 -29.19 -4.84 6.64
N GLY A 15 -28.82 -6.12 6.73
CA GLY A 15 -27.51 -6.51 7.21
C GLY A 15 -26.53 -5.77 6.32
N CYS A 16 -25.70 -4.93 6.93
CA CYS A 16 -24.55 -4.32 6.28
C CYS A 16 -23.70 -5.46 5.71
N ILE A 17 -23.92 -5.79 4.44
CA ILE A 17 -23.04 -6.67 3.68
C ILE A 17 -21.78 -5.83 3.53
N SER A 18 -20.80 -6.06 4.40
CA SER A 18 -19.47 -5.52 4.17
C SER A 18 -19.06 -6.04 2.78
N PRO A 19 -18.71 -5.17 1.81
CA PRO A 19 -18.36 -5.63 0.48
C PRO A 19 -17.12 -6.52 0.59
N THR A 20 -17.33 -7.83 0.54
CA THR A 20 -16.26 -8.80 0.37
C THR A 20 -15.82 -8.69 -1.09
N TYR A 21 -14.74 -7.94 -1.31
CA TYR A 21 -14.13 -7.88 -2.64
C TYR A 21 -13.59 -9.26 -3.00
N SER A 22 -14.00 -9.77 -4.17
CA SER A 22 -13.46 -11.02 -4.65
C SER A 22 -11.97 -10.84 -4.99
N LYS A 23 -11.15 -11.84 -4.68
CA LYS A 23 -9.73 -11.90 -5.10
C LYS A 23 -9.58 -11.62 -6.61
N GLY A 24 -10.58 -12.04 -7.40
CA GLY A 24 -10.60 -11.91 -8.86
C GLY A 24 -10.54 -10.46 -9.36
N ASP A 25 -11.03 -9.50 -8.58
CA ASP A 25 -11.12 -8.10 -9.01
C ASP A 25 -9.93 -7.23 -8.57
N MET A 26 -9.06 -7.75 -7.69
CA MET A 26 -7.94 -6.99 -7.08
C MET A 26 -6.69 -7.03 -7.95
N VAL A 27 -6.22 -8.23 -8.28
CA VAL A 27 -4.98 -8.40 -9.03
C VAL A 27 -5.05 -7.70 -10.40
N PRO A 28 -6.14 -7.86 -11.20
CA PRO A 28 -6.28 -7.10 -12.44
C PRO A 28 -6.32 -5.58 -12.23
N TYR A 29 -6.96 -5.11 -11.15
CA TYR A 29 -6.98 -3.70 -10.81
C TYR A 29 -5.57 -3.18 -10.48
N TRP A 30 -4.77 -3.90 -9.68
CA TRP A 30 -3.40 -3.51 -9.37
C TRP A 30 -2.47 -3.55 -10.59
N HIS A 31 -2.68 -4.47 -11.54
CA HIS A 31 -2.00 -4.41 -12.83
C HIS A 31 -2.30 -3.12 -13.58
N SER A 32 -3.57 -2.67 -13.56
CA SER A 32 -3.99 -1.45 -14.27
C SER A 32 -3.41 -0.16 -13.69
N ILE A 33 -3.00 -0.12 -12.42
CA ILE A 33 -2.44 1.09 -11.79
C ILE A 33 -1.11 1.45 -12.48
N LYS A 34 -1.04 2.63 -13.10
CA LYS A 34 0.19 3.23 -13.65
C LYS A 34 0.88 4.16 -12.67
N SER A 35 0.12 4.88 -11.84
CA SER A 35 0.68 5.75 -10.81
C SER A 35 -0.24 5.81 -9.60
N PHE A 36 0.34 6.15 -8.45
CA PHE A 36 -0.42 6.49 -7.26
C PHE A 36 0.26 7.61 -6.46
N SER A 37 -0.53 8.29 -5.65
CA SER A 37 -0.05 9.13 -4.56
C SER A 37 -0.70 8.72 -3.25
N ALA A 38 0.01 8.86 -2.13
CA ALA A 38 -0.52 8.55 -0.82
C ALA A 38 0.11 9.39 0.29
N GLU A 39 -0.64 9.55 1.38
CA GLU A 39 -0.11 9.93 2.68
C GLU A 39 0.11 8.65 3.49
N GLU A 40 1.21 8.57 4.20
CA GLU A 40 1.67 7.35 4.85
C GLU A 40 2.06 7.59 6.30
N THR A 41 1.95 6.55 7.10
CA THR A 41 2.64 6.46 8.39
C THR A 41 3.47 5.19 8.39
N ILE A 42 4.80 5.34 8.45
CA ILE A 42 5.73 4.21 8.51
C ILE A 42 6.15 3.99 9.95
N LYS A 43 6.09 2.74 10.41
CA LYS A 43 6.57 2.30 11.73
C LYS A 43 7.71 1.30 11.54
N ILE A 44 8.87 1.60 12.12
CA ILE A 44 10.06 0.73 12.11
C ILE A 44 10.58 0.67 13.55
N GLY A 45 10.45 -0.49 14.19
CA GLY A 45 10.72 -0.61 15.62
C GLY A 45 9.90 0.41 16.43
N ASN A 46 10.58 1.23 17.23
CA ASN A 46 9.94 2.28 18.05
C ASN A 46 9.82 3.64 17.32
N GLN A 47 10.23 3.72 16.05
CA GLN A 47 10.21 4.96 15.28
C GLN A 47 8.97 5.01 14.39
N THR A 48 8.36 6.19 14.32
CA THR A 48 7.22 6.47 13.45
C THR A 48 7.50 7.71 12.61
N PHE A 49 7.21 7.61 11.31
CA PHE A 49 7.43 8.68 10.34
C PHE A 49 6.12 8.94 9.60
N GLU A 50 5.86 10.20 9.29
CA GLU A 50 4.85 10.57 8.29
C GLU A 50 5.53 10.66 6.93
N SER A 51 4.88 10.17 5.89
CA SER A 51 5.44 10.17 4.53
C SER A 51 4.41 10.61 3.52
N TYR A 52 4.89 11.23 2.45
CA TYR A 52 4.10 11.56 1.29
C TYR A 52 4.80 10.99 0.07
N VAL A 53 4.13 10.06 -0.62
CA VAL A 53 4.69 9.37 -1.78
C VAL A 53 3.91 9.73 -3.04
N ASN A 54 4.65 9.82 -4.14
CA ASN A 54 4.12 9.82 -5.50
C ASN A 54 4.94 8.84 -6.31
N PHE A 55 4.29 7.83 -6.89
CA PHE A 55 4.92 6.78 -7.66
C PHE A 55 4.33 6.72 -9.06
N THR A 56 5.17 6.52 -10.07
CA THR A 56 4.78 6.21 -11.43
C THR A 56 5.59 5.00 -11.90
N LYS A 57 4.88 3.97 -12.37
CA LYS A 57 5.52 2.75 -12.89
C LYS A 57 6.40 3.06 -14.11
N PRO A 58 7.52 2.34 -14.28
CA PRO A 58 8.05 1.34 -13.34
C PRO A 58 9.00 1.93 -12.30
N ASP A 59 9.63 3.07 -12.58
CA ASP A 59 10.89 3.46 -11.96
C ASP A 59 10.96 4.93 -11.52
N GLU A 60 9.82 5.63 -11.44
CA GLU A 60 9.76 6.99 -10.92
C GLU A 60 9.07 7.02 -9.55
N ILE A 61 9.72 7.61 -8.55
CA ILE A 61 9.12 7.81 -7.24
C ILE A 61 9.64 9.09 -6.59
N SER A 62 8.77 9.81 -5.90
CA SER A 62 9.13 10.92 -5.02
C SER A 62 8.50 10.66 -3.66
N ARG A 63 9.33 10.53 -2.63
CA ARG A 63 8.91 10.32 -1.25
C ARG A 63 9.51 11.38 -0.34
N ALA A 64 8.71 11.95 0.54
CA ALA A 64 9.15 12.92 1.55
C ALA A 64 8.74 12.43 2.94
N ASP A 65 9.72 12.26 3.83
CA ASP A 65 9.54 11.73 5.18
C ASP A 65 9.69 12.84 6.23
N TYR A 66 8.82 12.81 7.22
CA TYR A 66 8.67 13.81 8.26
C TYR A 66 8.63 13.16 9.65
N ILE A 67 9.21 13.85 10.63
CA ILE A 67 9.06 13.55 12.06
C ILE A 67 8.59 14.82 12.74
N ASN A 68 7.46 14.76 13.45
CA ASN A 68 6.87 15.91 14.14
C ASN A 68 6.71 17.14 13.23
N GLY A 69 6.28 16.93 11.98
CA GLY A 69 6.10 17.97 10.97
C GLY A 69 7.40 18.51 10.33
N SER A 70 8.57 18.07 10.78
CA SER A 70 9.86 18.49 10.21
C SER A 70 10.31 17.52 9.13
N LEU A 71 10.68 18.03 7.95
CA LEU A 71 11.24 17.23 6.86
C LEU A 71 12.58 16.63 7.31
N ILE A 72 12.67 15.30 7.28
CA ILE A 72 13.91 14.57 7.56
C ILE A 72 14.65 14.29 6.27
N GLN A 73 13.93 13.80 5.26
CA GLN A 73 14.48 13.54 3.95
C GLN A 73 13.42 13.64 2.86
N LYS A 74 13.85 13.99 1.65
CA LYS A 74 13.08 13.82 0.43
C LYS A 74 13.92 13.07 -0.60
N VAL A 75 13.41 11.94 -1.06
CA VAL A 75 14.03 11.12 -2.09
C VAL A 75 13.22 11.25 -3.37
N VAL A 76 13.88 11.56 -4.48
CA VAL A 76 13.27 11.61 -5.82
C VAL A 76 14.09 10.74 -6.75
N ILE A 77 13.51 9.67 -7.25
CA ILE A 77 14.06 8.83 -8.31
C ILE A 77 13.33 9.13 -9.61
N LYS A 78 14.09 9.53 -10.62
CA LYS A 78 13.57 9.82 -11.97
C LYS A 78 14.68 9.66 -13.00
N ASN A 79 14.40 9.03 -14.14
CA ASN A 79 15.35 8.84 -15.24
C ASN A 79 16.66 8.14 -14.79
N GLY A 80 16.56 7.14 -13.91
CA GLY A 80 17.72 6.41 -13.39
C GLY A 80 18.62 7.20 -12.44
N ILE A 81 18.16 8.36 -11.94
CA ILE A 81 18.88 9.20 -10.99
C ILE A 81 18.06 9.31 -9.71
N GLU A 82 18.71 9.06 -8.57
CA GLU A 82 18.17 9.33 -7.24
C GLU A 82 18.75 10.64 -6.71
N LYS A 83 17.86 11.53 -6.29
CA LYS A 83 18.20 12.77 -5.59
C LYS A 83 17.67 12.71 -4.16
N ILE A 84 18.57 12.79 -3.20
CA ILE A 84 18.26 12.75 -1.77
C ILE A 84 18.50 14.14 -1.19
N VAL A 85 17.48 14.77 -0.63
CA VAL A 85 17.55 16.07 0.04
C VAL A 85 17.35 15.86 1.54
N THR A 86 18.30 16.32 2.35
CA THR A 86 18.27 16.24 3.83
C THR A 86 18.65 17.59 4.43
N SER A 87 18.61 17.72 5.76
CA SER A 87 19.15 18.89 6.46
C SER A 87 20.64 19.14 6.19
N ASN A 88 21.39 18.08 5.86
CA ASN A 88 22.84 18.12 5.69
C ASN A 88 23.27 18.42 4.25
N GLY A 89 22.33 18.50 3.31
CA GLY A 89 22.60 18.79 1.91
C GLY A 89 21.81 17.91 0.95
N THR A 90 22.24 17.96 -0.32
CA THR A 90 21.66 17.18 -1.42
C THR A 90 22.68 16.22 -2.00
N PHE A 91 22.30 14.96 -2.15
CA PHE A 91 23.11 13.90 -2.74
C PHE A 91 22.44 13.42 -4.03
N THR A 92 23.27 13.02 -5.00
CA THR A 92 22.81 12.46 -6.27
C THR A 92 23.52 11.15 -6.51
N LEU A 93 22.74 10.10 -6.78
CA LEU A 93 23.21 8.74 -6.99
C LEU A 93 22.58 8.18 -8.28
N ASN A 94 23.20 7.15 -8.85
CA ASN A 94 22.54 6.33 -9.85
C ASN A 94 21.50 5.45 -9.16
N ALA A 95 20.35 5.28 -9.80
CA ALA A 95 19.22 4.55 -9.25
C ALA A 95 18.72 3.48 -10.21
N THR A 96 18.18 2.43 -9.63
CA THR A 96 17.59 1.29 -10.31
C THR A 96 16.15 1.09 -9.84
N ILE A 97 15.45 0.16 -10.50
CA ILE A 97 14.11 -0.26 -10.05
C ILE A 97 14.13 -0.84 -8.62
N TYR A 98 15.27 -1.38 -8.15
CA TYR A 98 15.38 -1.89 -6.78
C TYR A 98 15.32 -0.76 -5.74
N ASP A 99 15.93 0.38 -6.05
CA ASP A 99 15.91 1.56 -5.17
C ASP A 99 14.48 2.12 -5.08
N VAL A 100 13.75 2.14 -6.20
CA VAL A 100 12.32 2.50 -6.24
C VAL A 100 11.48 1.53 -5.39
N ASN A 101 11.69 0.23 -5.54
CA ASN A 101 10.98 -0.80 -4.77
C ASN A 101 11.34 -0.75 -3.27
N ALA A 102 12.52 -0.27 -2.90
CA ALA A 102 12.92 -0.12 -1.51
C ALA A 102 12.23 1.08 -0.83
N LEU A 103 11.83 2.09 -1.61
CA LEU A 103 11.22 3.31 -1.08
C LEU A 103 9.73 3.20 -0.76
N ASP A 104 8.99 2.26 -1.34
CA ASP A 104 7.60 2.02 -0.94
C ASP A 104 7.17 0.58 -1.23
N PRO A 105 6.60 -0.15 -0.25
CA PRO A 105 6.24 -1.55 -0.46
C PRO A 105 5.05 -1.73 -1.42
N PHE A 106 4.15 -0.75 -1.55
CA PHE A 106 3.08 -0.86 -2.55
C PHE A 106 3.65 -0.69 -3.96
N ALA A 107 4.57 0.25 -4.19
CA ALA A 107 5.33 0.37 -5.43
C ALA A 107 6.07 -0.95 -5.76
N ALA A 108 6.73 -1.56 -4.76
CA ALA A 108 7.40 -2.85 -4.92
C ALA A 108 6.45 -3.97 -5.37
N ILE A 109 5.28 -4.07 -4.72
CA ILE A 109 4.24 -5.04 -5.08
C ILE A 109 3.74 -4.78 -6.51
N LEU A 110 3.46 -3.52 -6.84
CA LEU A 110 2.94 -3.12 -8.14
C LEU A 110 3.90 -3.41 -9.30
N ASN A 111 5.20 -3.24 -9.08
CA ASN A 111 6.25 -3.56 -10.05
C ASN A 111 6.51 -5.06 -10.21
N ASN A 112 6.18 -5.86 -9.20
CA ASN A 112 6.53 -7.28 -9.15
C ASN A 112 5.32 -8.20 -8.94
N LEU A 113 4.12 -7.75 -9.30
CA LEU A 113 2.87 -8.44 -8.92
C LEU A 113 2.85 -9.91 -9.38
N ASP A 114 3.35 -10.18 -10.59
CA ASP A 114 3.44 -11.53 -11.16
C ASP A 114 4.46 -12.43 -10.46
N SER A 115 5.35 -11.87 -9.64
CA SER A 115 6.36 -12.60 -8.87
C SER A 115 5.81 -13.15 -7.55
N PHE A 116 4.54 -12.91 -7.21
CA PHE A 116 3.93 -13.36 -5.96
C PHE A 116 2.84 -14.42 -6.16
N ASN A 117 2.76 -15.35 -5.20
CA ASN A 117 1.57 -16.15 -4.94
C ASN A 117 0.66 -15.38 -3.98
N VAL A 118 -0.48 -14.92 -4.47
CA VAL A 118 -1.45 -14.12 -3.69
C VAL A 118 -2.51 -15.03 -3.09
N THR A 119 -2.73 -14.95 -1.79
CA THR A 119 -3.82 -15.60 -1.05
C THR A 119 -4.62 -14.57 -0.26
N MET A 120 -5.89 -14.83 0.02
CA MET A 120 -6.78 -13.88 0.71
C MET A 120 -7.42 -14.56 1.91
N GLY A 121 -7.39 -13.88 3.06
CA GLY A 121 -8.09 -14.27 4.28
C GLY A 121 -8.83 -13.08 4.84
N GLY A 122 -10.17 -13.07 4.73
CA GLY A 122 -10.97 -11.87 5.03
C GLY A 122 -10.56 -10.70 4.15
N ASN A 123 -10.24 -9.56 4.77
CA ASN A 123 -9.79 -8.33 4.09
C ASN A 123 -8.26 -8.22 3.97
N THR A 124 -7.54 -9.30 4.22
CA THR A 124 -6.08 -9.33 4.19
C THR A 124 -5.58 -10.19 3.03
N LEU A 125 -4.69 -9.63 2.21
CA LEU A 125 -3.93 -10.35 1.21
C LEU A 125 -2.59 -10.77 1.78
N ILE A 126 -2.20 -12.01 1.54
CA ILE A 126 -0.86 -12.52 1.82
C ILE A 126 -0.16 -12.76 0.47
N LEU A 127 0.88 -11.99 0.21
CA LEU A 127 1.72 -12.08 -0.99
C LEU A 127 3.01 -12.79 -0.61
N LYS A 128 3.12 -14.07 -1.00
CA LYS A 128 4.34 -14.87 -0.81
C LYS A 128 5.16 -14.85 -2.10
N PRO A 129 6.45 -14.53 -2.04
CA PRO A 129 7.28 -14.49 -3.24
C PRO A 129 7.43 -15.89 -3.85
N LYS A 130 7.43 -15.98 -5.18
CA LYS A 130 7.66 -17.25 -5.92
C LYS A 130 9.13 -17.66 -5.92
N LYS A 131 10.04 -16.71 -5.67
CA LYS A 131 11.50 -16.90 -5.64
C LYS A 131 12.07 -16.40 -4.31
N PRO A 132 13.17 -16.99 -3.81
CA PRO A 132 13.87 -16.47 -2.64
C PRO A 132 14.46 -15.08 -2.92
N GLY A 133 14.70 -14.30 -1.85
CA GLY A 133 15.33 -12.97 -1.93
C GLY A 133 14.37 -11.79 -2.04
N MET A 134 13.07 -12.02 -2.15
CA MET A 134 12.04 -10.98 -2.02
C MET A 134 11.31 -11.11 -0.67
N PRO A 135 10.87 -10.02 -0.05
CA PRO A 135 10.06 -10.09 1.16
C PRO A 135 8.66 -10.64 0.87
N ALA A 136 8.04 -11.22 1.90
CA ALA A 136 6.61 -11.50 1.90
C ALA A 136 5.84 -10.29 2.47
N TYR A 137 4.64 -10.06 1.96
CA TYR A 137 3.80 -8.95 2.37
C TYR A 137 2.46 -9.44 2.92
N GLU A 138 2.04 -8.83 4.01
CA GLU A 138 0.67 -8.92 4.53
C GLU A 138 0.00 -7.56 4.32
N VAL A 139 -1.08 -7.54 3.52
CA VAL A 139 -1.76 -6.31 3.08
C VAL A 139 -3.20 -6.32 3.57
N GLU A 140 -3.50 -5.50 4.56
CA GLU A 140 -4.88 -5.20 4.96
C GLU A 140 -5.47 -4.19 3.95
N LEU A 141 -6.66 -4.47 3.44
CA LEU A 141 -7.31 -3.66 2.40
C LEU A 141 -8.27 -2.62 2.97
N ASN A 142 -8.39 -1.49 2.28
CA ASN A 142 -9.52 -0.56 2.34
C ASN A 142 -10.10 -0.42 0.94
N GLY A 143 -11.22 -1.10 0.68
CA GLY A 143 -11.71 -1.25 -0.69
C GLY A 143 -10.75 -2.11 -1.51
N LYS A 144 -10.34 -1.59 -2.67
CA LYS A 144 -9.37 -2.24 -3.56
C LYS A 144 -7.90 -1.87 -3.30
N LEU A 145 -7.66 -0.95 -2.37
CA LEU A 145 -6.35 -0.36 -2.13
C LEU A 145 -5.81 -0.78 -0.76
N PRO A 146 -4.48 -0.74 -0.55
CA PRO A 146 -3.93 -1.05 0.76
C PRO A 146 -4.37 -0.03 1.80
N LYS A 147 -4.77 -0.52 2.96
CA LYS A 147 -4.88 0.27 4.20
C LYS A 147 -3.58 0.19 5.00
N LYS A 148 -3.01 -1.02 5.07
CA LYS A 148 -1.79 -1.30 5.82
C LYS A 148 -1.01 -2.39 5.12
N ILE A 149 0.30 -2.20 4.98
CA ILE A 149 1.23 -3.23 4.51
C ILE A 149 2.20 -3.54 5.64
N THR A 150 2.31 -4.82 5.99
CA THR A 150 3.28 -5.33 6.95
C THR A 150 4.32 -6.17 6.23
N ILE A 151 5.59 -5.85 6.46
CA ILE A 151 6.75 -6.55 5.92
C ILE A 151 7.46 -7.20 7.10
N LYS A 152 7.75 -8.51 6.98
CA LYS A 152 8.53 -9.26 7.97
C LYS A 152 9.76 -9.83 7.26
N GLN A 153 10.93 -9.32 7.58
CA GLN A 153 12.19 -9.76 6.97
C GLN A 153 13.31 -9.73 8.01
N ASP A 154 14.05 -10.83 8.15
CA ASP A 154 15.25 -10.93 8.99
C ASP A 154 15.08 -10.41 10.43
N GLY A 155 13.92 -10.67 11.03
CA GLY A 155 13.58 -10.21 12.38
C GLY A 155 13.12 -8.74 12.48
N LEU A 156 13.22 -7.97 11.40
CA LEU A 156 12.66 -6.63 11.28
C LEU A 156 11.18 -6.69 10.87
N VAL A 157 10.36 -5.88 11.53
CA VAL A 157 8.97 -5.65 11.17
C VAL A 157 8.82 -4.19 10.76
N VAL A 158 8.40 -3.98 9.52
CA VAL A 158 8.04 -2.66 8.99
C VAL A 158 6.55 -2.65 8.73
N VAL A 159 5.87 -1.61 9.22
CA VAL A 159 4.44 -1.41 8.98
C VAL A 159 4.25 -0.06 8.29
N VAL A 160 3.59 -0.07 7.13
CA VAL A 160 3.22 1.14 6.39
C VAL A 160 1.69 1.24 6.38
N GLU A 161 1.15 2.28 7.00
CA GLU A 161 -0.27 2.60 7.01
C GLU A 161 -0.54 3.69 5.98
N TYR A 162 -1.46 3.43 5.05
CA TYR A 162 -1.77 4.33 3.95
C TYR A 162 -3.06 5.12 4.20
N ARG A 163 -3.05 6.38 3.79
CA ARG A 163 -4.15 7.34 3.85
C ARG A 163 -4.23 8.08 2.52
N LYS A 164 -5.45 8.47 2.13
CA LYS A 164 -5.72 9.29 0.93
C LYS A 164 -5.07 8.78 -0.37
N ILE A 165 -5.01 7.46 -0.57
CA ILE A 165 -4.44 6.90 -1.81
C ILE A 165 -5.29 7.35 -3.01
N THR A 166 -4.63 7.92 -4.02
CA THR A 166 -5.22 8.22 -5.33
C THR A 166 -4.45 7.48 -6.40
N THR A 167 -5.14 6.80 -7.31
CA THR A 167 -4.50 6.02 -8.39
C THR A 167 -4.87 6.55 -9.77
N LYS A 168 -3.98 6.40 -10.76
CA LYS A 168 -4.29 6.56 -12.18
C LYS A 168 -3.95 5.27 -12.93
N ALA A 169 -4.81 4.92 -13.88
CA ALA A 169 -4.67 3.72 -14.71
C ALA A 169 -4.00 3.99 -16.06
#